data_AF-A0A964AL16-F1
#
_entry.id   AF-A0A964AL16-F1
#
_cell.length_a   1.000
_cell.length_b   1.000
_cell.length_c   1.000
_cell.angle_alpha   90.00
_cell.angle_beta   90.00
_cell.angle_gamma   90.00
#
_symmetry.space_group_name_H-M   'P 1'
#
loop_
_entity.id
_entity.type
_entity.pdbx_description
1 polymer ?
#
loop_
_entity_poly.entity_id
_entity_poly.type
_entity_poly.pdbx_seq_one_letter_code
_entity_poly.pdbx_strand_id
1 'polypeptide(L)'
;MERPPCAGLWSTPMVHVDGSVTTCCLDEHMENRIGNLRETPLAQLWNGEIMNAWRRAHVEGRFEDSGPLCPRCNWRSAGATPDETVEAWLARVGDDALIERWRARRRRRR
;
A
#
# COMPACT_ATOMS: atom_id res chain seq x y z
N MET A 1 4.21 -6.27 -18.73
CA MET A 1 3.28 -5.67 -17.74
C MET A 1 4.06 -5.33 -16.49
N GLU A 2 4.24 -4.04 -16.21
CA GLU A 2 4.89 -3.56 -14.98
C GLU A 2 3.98 -3.80 -13.76
N ARG A 3 4.57 -4.12 -12.61
CA ARG A 3 3.85 -4.40 -11.36
C ARG A 3 3.02 -3.17 -10.92
N PRO A 4 1.69 -3.27 -10.76
CA PRO A 4 0.86 -2.17 -10.27
C PRO A 4 1.02 -1.94 -8.75
N PRO A 5 0.55 -0.80 -8.23
CA PRO A 5 0.27 -0.65 -6.81
C PRO A 5 -0.63 -1.78 -6.29
N CYS A 6 -0.30 -2.31 -5.11
CA CYS A 6 -1.00 -3.44 -4.49
C CYS A 6 -2.32 -2.98 -3.87
N ALA A 7 -3.42 -3.69 -4.13
CA ALA A 7 -4.73 -3.41 -3.55
C ALA A 7 -4.71 -3.39 -2.01
N GLY A 8 -3.86 -4.23 -1.40
CA GLY A 8 -3.79 -4.41 0.05
C GLY A 8 -3.53 -3.11 0.82
N LEU A 9 -2.74 -2.19 0.26
CA LEU A 9 -2.45 -0.90 0.91
C LEU A 9 -3.62 0.09 0.91
N TRP A 10 -4.67 -0.17 0.13
CA TRP A 10 -5.85 0.70 0.04
C TRP A 10 -7.10 0.05 0.63
N SER A 11 -7.31 -1.25 0.40
CA SER A 11 -8.61 -1.89 0.65
C SER A 11 -8.58 -3.13 1.55
N THR A 12 -7.42 -3.56 2.06
CA THR A 12 -7.32 -4.84 2.79
C THR A 12 -6.59 -4.70 4.13
N PRO A 13 -7.16 -3.99 5.11
CA PRO A 13 -6.70 -4.13 6.49
C PRO A 13 -7.02 -5.53 6.99
N MET A 14 -6.01 -6.24 7.50
CA MET A 14 -6.18 -7.55 8.13
C MET A 14 -5.88 -7.43 9.61
N VAL A 15 -6.80 -7.93 10.43
CA VAL A 15 -6.70 -7.87 11.89
C VAL A 15 -6.60 -9.30 12.40
N HIS A 16 -5.53 -9.59 13.10
CA HIS A 16 -5.30 -10.87 13.73
C HIS A 16 -6.00 -10.95 15.11
N VAL A 17 -6.19 -12.15 15.66
CA VAL A 17 -6.99 -12.38 16.88
C VAL A 17 -6.43 -11.67 18.12
N ASP A 18 -5.14 -11.35 18.12
CA ASP A 18 -4.45 -10.57 19.15
C ASP A 18 -4.58 -9.05 18.94
N GLY A 19 -5.34 -8.61 17.94
CA GLY A 19 -5.51 -7.20 17.58
C GLY A 19 -4.38 -6.65 16.70
N SER A 20 -3.36 -7.43 16.35
CA SER A 20 -2.30 -6.99 15.45
C SER A 20 -2.85 -6.75 14.05
N VAL A 21 -2.41 -5.66 13.39
CA VAL A 21 -2.91 -5.24 12.07
C VAL A 21 -1.81 -5.39 11.03
N THR A 22 -2.12 -6.00 9.89
CA THR A 22 -1.27 -6.04 8.68
C THR A 22 -2.06 -5.53 7.45
N THR A 23 -1.36 -5.37 6.34
CA THR A 23 -1.87 -4.77 5.08
C THR A 23 -2.08 -5.79 3.97
N CYS A 24 -1.90 -7.08 4.23
CA CYS A 24 -1.90 -8.11 3.20
C CYS A 24 -2.54 -9.40 3.69
N CYS A 25 -3.42 -9.98 2.88
CA CYS A 25 -4.04 -11.28 3.16
C CYS A 25 -3.13 -12.49 2.94
N LEU A 26 -1.97 -12.27 2.33
CA LEU A 26 -0.94 -13.29 2.13
C LEU A 26 0.15 -13.21 3.20
N ASP A 27 0.01 -12.31 4.19
CA ASP A 27 0.99 -12.10 5.25
C ASP A 27 0.66 -12.95 6.49
N GLU A 28 0.81 -14.26 6.33
CA GLU A 28 0.51 -15.25 7.38
C GLU A 28 1.36 -15.07 8.65
N HIS A 29 2.53 -14.45 8.52
CA HIS A 29 3.50 -14.25 9.60
C HIS A 29 3.53 -12.83 10.15
N MET A 30 2.61 -11.96 9.71
CA MET A 30 2.52 -10.56 10.17
C MET A 30 3.82 -9.77 9.93
N GLU A 31 4.54 -10.04 8.84
CA GLU A 31 5.77 -9.33 8.47
C GLU A 31 5.50 -7.87 8.10
N ASN A 32 4.33 -7.57 7.52
CA ASN A 32 3.88 -6.22 7.21
C ASN A 32 3.04 -5.62 8.35
N ARG A 33 3.22 -6.07 9.60
CA ARG A 33 2.48 -5.53 10.75
C ARG A 33 2.71 -4.02 10.88
N ILE A 34 1.60 -3.28 10.96
CA ILE A 34 1.60 -1.81 11.10
C ILE A 34 1.25 -1.33 12.52
N GLY A 35 0.77 -2.22 13.40
CA GLY A 35 0.46 -1.89 14.80
C GLY A 35 -0.53 -2.86 15.44
N ASN A 36 -1.14 -2.46 16.56
CA ASN A 36 -2.15 -3.23 17.27
C ASN A 36 -3.36 -2.36 17.68
N LEU A 37 -4.58 -2.86 17.48
CA LEU A 37 -5.83 -2.13 17.77
C LEU A 37 -6.12 -1.92 19.26
N ARG A 38 -5.44 -2.67 20.15
CA ARG A 38 -5.52 -2.47 21.60
C ARG A 38 -4.83 -1.19 22.05
N GLU A 39 -3.92 -0.67 21.22
CA GLU A 39 -3.08 0.49 21.54
C GLU A 39 -3.43 1.70 20.66
N THR A 40 -3.67 1.47 19.37
CA THR A 40 -3.87 2.55 18.39
C THR A 40 -5.13 2.31 17.55
N PRO A 41 -6.03 3.31 17.41
CA PRO A 41 -7.20 3.18 16.55
C PRO A 41 -6.84 2.84 15.10
N LEU A 42 -7.64 2.00 14.45
CA LEU A 42 -7.39 1.58 13.07
C LEU A 42 -7.21 2.77 12.12
N ALA A 43 -8.00 3.82 12.28
CA ALA A 43 -7.91 5.02 11.44
C ALA A 43 -6.53 5.70 11.53
N GLN A 44 -5.89 5.68 12.70
CA GLN A 44 -4.56 6.25 12.91
C GLN A 44 -3.48 5.34 12.32
N LEU A 45 -3.59 4.01 12.48
CA LEU A 45 -2.68 3.06 11.83
C LEU A 45 -2.76 3.16 10.30
N TRP A 46 -3.99 3.13 9.76
CA TRP A 46 -4.23 3.03 8.31
C TRP A 46 -3.89 4.30 7.53
N ASN A 47 -4.00 5.46 8.19
CA ASN A 47 -3.65 6.76 7.63
C ASN A 47 -2.31 7.30 8.16
N GLY A 48 -1.60 6.50 8.95
CA GLY A 48 -0.32 6.87 9.55
C GLY A 48 0.84 6.90 8.57
N GLU A 49 2.01 7.27 9.09
CA GLU A 49 3.22 7.50 8.30
C GLU A 49 3.67 6.27 7.52
N ILE A 50 3.69 5.09 8.17
CA ILE A 50 4.08 3.81 7.54
C ILE A 50 3.23 3.53 6.31
N MET A 51 1.90 3.61 6.45
CA MET A 51 0.97 3.34 5.34
C MET A 51 1.12 4.36 4.21
N ASN A 52 1.30 5.64 4.53
CA ASN A 52 1.52 6.66 3.50
C ASN A 52 2.86 6.46 2.79
N ALA A 53 3.93 6.11 3.51
CA ALA A 53 5.24 5.81 2.91
C ALA A 53 5.13 4.62 1.94
N TRP A 54 4.48 3.53 2.35
CA TRP A 54 4.31 2.35 1.50
C TRP A 54 3.44 2.64 0.27
N ARG A 55 2.40 3.46 0.39
CA ARG A 55 1.60 3.90 -0.76
C ARG A 55 2.44 4.73 -1.74
N ARG A 56 3.26 5.68 -1.28
CA ARG A 56 4.19 6.45 -2.12
C ARG A 56 5.15 5.54 -2.88
N ALA A 57 5.80 4.63 -2.16
CA ALA A 57 6.69 3.62 -2.73
C ALA A 57 6.01 2.82 -3.86
N HIS A 58 4.76 2.38 -3.64
CA HIS A 58 3.99 1.66 -4.66
C HIS A 58 3.59 2.53 -5.86
N VAL A 59 3.20 3.79 -5.64
CA VAL A 59 2.94 4.74 -6.72
C VAL A 59 4.17 4.90 -7.61
N GLU A 60 5.34 5.00 -6.99
CA GLU A 60 6.62 5.24 -7.65
C GLU A 60 7.28 3.96 -8.20
N GLY A 61 6.72 2.79 -7.90
CA GLY A 61 7.26 1.50 -8.32
C GLY A 61 8.47 1.02 -7.52
N ARG A 62 8.80 1.68 -6.40
CA ARG A 62 9.88 1.31 -5.49
C ARG A 62 9.40 0.29 -4.46
N PHE A 63 9.09 -0.92 -4.90
CA PHE A 63 8.52 -1.95 -4.02
C PHE A 63 9.48 -2.37 -2.90
N GLU A 64 10.80 -2.23 -3.11
CA GLU A 64 11.82 -2.41 -2.07
C GLU A 64 11.64 -1.47 -0.87
N ASP A 65 11.10 -0.26 -1.07
CA ASP A 65 10.93 0.75 -0.01
C ASP A 65 9.60 0.63 0.75
N SER A 66 8.91 -0.51 0.62
CA SER A 66 7.57 -0.71 1.19
C SER A 66 7.57 -1.74 2.33
N GLY A 67 6.51 -2.56 2.46
CA GLY A 67 6.42 -3.55 3.53
C GLY A 67 7.46 -4.67 3.36
N PRO A 68 8.00 -5.27 4.45
CA PRO A 68 9.02 -6.32 4.37
C PRO A 68 8.68 -7.50 3.44
N LEU A 69 7.40 -7.85 3.29
CA LEU A 69 6.94 -8.92 2.40
C LEU A 69 6.80 -8.46 0.93
N CYS A 70 6.64 -7.17 0.70
CA CYS A 70 6.34 -6.61 -0.62
C CYS A 70 7.41 -6.88 -1.70
N PRO A 71 8.73 -6.84 -1.43
CA PRO A 71 9.77 -7.09 -2.45
C PRO A 71 9.67 -8.48 -3.07
N ARG A 72 9.26 -9.48 -2.27
CA ARG A 72 9.15 -10.89 -2.67
C ARG A 72 7.71 -11.36 -2.96
N CYS A 73 6.75 -10.44 -3.00
CA CYS A 73 5.34 -10.76 -3.14
C CYS A 73 4.97 -11.21 -4.57
N ASN A 74 4.18 -12.28 -4.68
CA ASN A 74 3.45 -12.62 -5.90
C ASN A 74 2.24 -11.69 -6.08
N TRP A 75 2.50 -10.48 -6.57
CA TRP A 75 1.49 -9.42 -6.72
C TRP A 75 0.28 -9.80 -7.56
N ARG A 76 0.40 -10.79 -8.45
CA ARG A 76 -0.71 -11.26 -9.29
C ARG A 76 -1.82 -11.89 -8.47
N SER A 77 -1.48 -12.49 -7.33
CA SER A 77 -2.44 -13.06 -6.37
C SER A 77 -2.99 -12.02 -5.40
N ALA A 78 -2.25 -10.95 -5.13
CA ALA A 78 -2.65 -9.90 -4.18
C ALA A 78 -3.64 -8.87 -4.77
N GLY A 79 -3.72 -8.79 -6.09
CA GLY A 79 -4.58 -7.83 -6.79
C GLY A 79 -3.95 -6.44 -6.93
N ALA A 80 -4.45 -5.71 -7.93
CA ALA A 80 -4.00 -4.36 -8.27
C ALA A 80 -5.00 -3.32 -7.76
N THR A 81 -4.49 -2.23 -7.18
CA THR A 81 -5.32 -1.06 -6.92
C THR A 81 -5.75 -0.43 -8.25
N PRO A 82 -7.04 -0.08 -8.43
CA PRO A 82 -7.48 0.66 -9.60
C PRO A 82 -6.80 2.03 -9.69
N ASP A 83 -6.51 2.48 -10.91
CA ASP A 83 -5.77 3.74 -11.12
C ASP A 83 -6.53 4.93 -10.53
N GLU A 84 -7.86 4.94 -10.60
CA GLU A 84 -8.73 5.97 -10.02
C GLU A 84 -8.62 6.07 -8.49
N THR A 85 -8.36 4.95 -7.80
CA THR A 85 -8.18 4.93 -6.35
C THR A 85 -6.83 5.54 -5.97
N VAL A 86 -5.80 5.30 -6.78
CA VAL A 86 -4.49 5.93 -6.62
C VAL A 86 -4.60 7.44 -6.89
N GLU A 87 -5.29 7.84 -7.94
CA GLU A 87 -5.49 9.25 -8.31
C GLU A 87 -6.28 10.02 -7.23
N ALA A 88 -7.33 9.44 -6.66
CA ALA A 88 -8.07 10.04 -5.55
C ALA A 88 -7.19 10.20 -4.29
N TRP A 89 -6.35 9.21 -4.00
CA TRP A 89 -5.40 9.30 -2.88
C TRP A 89 -4.33 10.38 -3.13
N LEU A 90 -3.80 10.48 -4.35
CA LEU A 90 -2.83 11.51 -4.72
C LEU A 90 -3.40 12.92 -4.64
N ALA A 91 -4.64 13.11 -5.09
CA ALA A 91 -5.34 14.40 -4.96
C ALA A 91 -5.49 14.84 -3.50
N ARG A 92 -5.72 13.88 -2.58
CA ARG A 92 -5.76 14.15 -1.13
C ARG A 92 -4.39 14.46 -0.53
N VAL A 93 -3.33 13.85 -1.06
CA VAL A 93 -1.94 14.09 -0.60
C VAL A 93 -1.42 15.45 -1.06
N GLY A 94 -1.80 15.90 -2.26
CA GLY A 94 -1.42 17.22 -2.79
C GLY A 94 0.08 17.36 -3.13
N ASP A 95 0.75 16.26 -3.49
CA ASP A 95 2.15 16.24 -3.90
C ASP A 95 2.26 16.19 -5.43
N ASP A 96 2.44 17.35 -6.05
CA ASP A 96 2.50 17.52 -7.51
C ASP A 96 3.61 16.68 -8.13
N ALA A 97 4.76 16.58 -7.46
CA ALA A 97 5.88 15.81 -7.97
C ALA A 97 5.54 14.30 -8.00
N LEU A 98 4.85 13.80 -6.97
CA LEU A 98 4.37 12.42 -6.94
C LEU A 98 3.28 12.15 -7.98
N ILE A 99 2.37 13.10 -8.19
CA ILE A 99 1.33 13.02 -9.23
C ILE A 99 1.95 12.88 -10.61
N GLU A 100 2.96 13.67 -10.94
CA GLU A 100 3.64 13.60 -12.23
C GLU A 100 4.39 12.27 -12.41
N ARG A 101 5.07 11.77 -11.36
CA ARG A 101 5.70 10.45 -11.39
C ARG A 101 4.68 9.34 -11.64
N TRP A 102 3.52 9.38 -10.98
CA TRP A 102 2.43 8.43 -11.23
C TRP A 102 1.95 8.45 -12.67
N ARG A 103 1.66 9.65 -13.21
CA ARG A 103 1.18 9.83 -14.59
C ARG A 103 2.17 9.27 -15.61
N ALA A 104 3.46 9.55 -15.44
CA ALA A 104 4.52 9.04 -16.31
C ALA A 104 4.58 7.51 -16.28
N ARG A 105 4.50 6.91 -15.09
CA ARG A 105 4.53 5.46 -14.91
C ARG A 105 3.29 4.77 -15.45
N ARG A 106 2.10 5.34 -15.22
CA ARG A 106 0.83 4.80 -15.74
C ARG A 106 0.81 4.67 -17.25
N ARG A 107 1.41 5.63 -17.97
CA ARG A 107 1.57 5.59 -19.43
C ARG A 107 2.42 4.41 -19.92
N ARG A 108 3.34 3.90 -19.09
CA ARG A 108 4.18 2.72 -19.41
C ARG A 108 3.50 1.39 -19.09
N ARG A 109 2.44 1.41 -18.27
CA ARG A 109 1.64 0.22 -17.90
C ARG A 109 0.55 -0.12 -18.92
N ARG A 110 0.10 0.86 -19.71
CA ARG A 110 -0.82 0.68 -20.84
C ARG A 110 -0.06 0.29 -22.09
#